data_AF-A0A956UJF7-F1
#
_entry.id   AF-A0A956UJF7-F1
#
_cell.length_a   1.000
_cell.length_b   1.000
_cell.length_c   1.000
_cell.angle_alpha   90.00
_cell.angle_beta   90.00
_cell.angle_gamma   90.00
#
_symmetry.space_group_name_H-M   'P 1'
#
loop_
_entity.id
_entity.type
_entity.pdbx_description
1 polymer ?
#
loop_
_entity_poly.entity_id
_entity_poly.type
_entity_poly.pdbx_seq_one_letter_code
_entity_poly.pdbx_strand_id
1 'polypeptide(L)'
;MHALLVLWDLSTDSKATFEELREYLWTRSMPRFREMEGLRQKTWISSSDTGEWGALYVFERRDQAEAVIGHLSDSPVVELTGKRPTARIFEVEAIVEGQHDGA
;
A
#
# COMPACT_ATOMS: atom_id res chain seq x y z
N MET A 1 11.35 4.42 13.29
CA MET A 1 10.17 3.94 12.54
C MET A 1 10.44 4.19 11.07
N HIS A 2 9.86 3.40 10.18
CA HIS A 2 10.16 3.46 8.75
C HIS A 2 8.87 3.55 7.95
N ALA A 3 8.80 4.51 7.05
CA ALA A 3 7.68 4.62 6.12
C ALA A 3 8.04 3.94 4.81
N LEU A 4 7.10 3.17 4.27
CA LEU A 4 7.22 2.58 2.94
C LEU A 4 6.11 3.13 2.06
N LEU A 5 6.50 3.71 0.92
CA LEU A 5 5.59 4.07 -0.16
C LEU A 5 5.68 3.01 -1.26
N VAL A 6 4.53 2.42 -1.61
CA VAL A 6 4.39 1.51 -2.75
C VAL A 6 3.39 2.08 -3.74
N LEU A 7 3.79 2.22 -5.00
CA LEU A 7 2.97 2.79 -6.07
C LEU A 7 2.95 1.90 -7.31
N TRP A 8 1.76 1.66 -7.84
CA TRP A 8 1.49 1.13 -9.16
C TRP A 8 1.07 2.29 -10.08
N ASP A 9 1.70 2.36 -11.24
CA ASP A 9 1.25 3.20 -12.34
C ASP A 9 0.26 2.40 -13.20
N LEU A 10 -1.01 2.82 -13.16
CA LEU A 10 -2.13 2.27 -13.90
C LEU A 10 -2.61 3.21 -15.01
N SER A 11 -1.85 4.28 -15.31
CA SER A 11 -2.20 5.28 -16.34
C SER A 11 -2.31 4.70 -17.75
N THR A 12 -1.66 3.55 -17.99
CA THR A 12 -1.61 2.86 -19.28
C THR A 12 -1.76 1.37 -19.08
N ASP A 13 -2.45 0.66 -19.97
CA ASP A 13 -2.48 -0.82 -20.08
C ASP A 13 -2.72 -1.60 -18.77
N SER A 14 -3.48 -1.04 -17.82
CA SER A 14 -3.94 -1.78 -16.65
C SER A 14 -5.06 -2.75 -17.04
N LYS A 15 -4.99 -3.98 -16.54
CA LYS A 15 -6.04 -4.99 -16.72
C LYS A 15 -7.19 -4.88 -15.72
N ALA A 16 -7.04 -4.03 -14.69
CA ALA A 16 -8.04 -3.82 -13.65
C ALA A 16 -8.38 -2.33 -13.50
N THR A 17 -9.61 -2.10 -13.07
CA THR A 17 -10.19 -0.79 -12.73
C THR A 17 -9.93 -0.42 -11.27
N PHE A 18 -10.05 0.87 -10.95
CA PHE A 18 -9.98 1.33 -9.56
C PHE A 18 -11.10 0.76 -8.68
N GLU A 19 -12.27 0.44 -9.25
CA GLU A 19 -13.39 -0.16 -8.51
C GLU A 19 -13.07 -1.59 -8.08
N GLU A 20 -12.59 -2.44 -9.00
CA GLU A 20 -12.15 -3.81 -8.70
C GLU A 20 -11.03 -3.83 -7.65
N LEU A 21 -10.10 -2.87 -7.71
CA LEU A 21 -9.05 -2.75 -6.71
C LEU A 21 -9.61 -2.35 -5.33
N ARG A 22 -10.61 -1.47 -5.25
CA ARG A 22 -11.29 -1.12 -3.99
C ARG A 22 -12.04 -2.31 -3.41
N GLU A 23 -12.72 -3.10 -4.22
CA GLU A 23 -13.40 -4.32 -3.77
C GLU A 23 -12.40 -5.34 -3.18
N TYR A 24 -11.26 -5.52 -3.85
CA TYR A 24 -10.16 -6.34 -3.34
C TYR A 24 -9.64 -5.86 -1.98
N LEU A 25 -9.57 -4.54 -1.74
CA LEU A 25 -9.11 -4.00 -0.45
C LEU A 25 -9.99 -4.48 0.71
N TRP A 26 -11.29 -4.29 0.58
CA TRP A 26 -12.25 -4.58 1.64
C TRP A 26 -12.37 -6.08 1.92
N THR A 27 -12.39 -6.90 0.87
CA THR A 27 -12.67 -8.33 0.99
C THR A 27 -11.46 -9.16 1.39
N ARG A 28 -10.25 -8.79 0.95
CA ARG A 28 -9.04 -9.62 1.14
C ARG A 28 -7.89 -8.91 1.81
N SER A 29 -7.67 -7.64 1.47
CA SER A 29 -6.44 -6.96 1.86
C SER A 29 -6.48 -6.48 3.31
N MET A 30 -7.57 -5.85 3.75
CA MET A 30 -7.67 -5.29 5.10
C MET A 30 -7.51 -6.31 6.23
N PRO A 31 -8.17 -7.49 6.20
CA PRO A 31 -7.99 -8.49 7.25
C PRO A 31 -6.53 -8.94 7.41
N ARG A 32 -5.84 -9.17 6.28
CA ARG A 32 -4.43 -9.61 6.25
C ARG A 32 -3.48 -8.64 6.96
N PHE A 33 -3.68 -7.35 6.81
CA PHE A 33 -2.77 -6.34 7.36
C PHE A 33 -3.11 -5.94 8.80
N ARG A 34 -4.34 -6.15 9.26
CA ARG A 34 -4.72 -5.84 10.65
C ARG A 34 -3.96 -6.66 11.69
N GLU A 35 -3.53 -7.86 11.32
CA GLU A 35 -2.83 -8.80 12.22
C GLU A 35 -1.31 -8.81 11.99
N MET A 36 -0.79 -7.93 11.14
CA MET A 36 0.63 -7.91 10.79
C MET A 36 1.47 -7.30 11.93
N GLU A 37 2.29 -8.12 12.57
CA GLU A 37 3.18 -7.67 13.64
C GLU A 37 4.15 -6.58 13.16
N GLY A 38 4.26 -5.50 13.95
CA GLY A 38 5.14 -4.36 13.68
C GLY A 38 4.67 -3.39 12.60
N LEU A 39 3.56 -3.67 11.91
CA LEU A 39 2.87 -2.69 11.08
C LEU A 39 2.04 -1.76 11.98
N ARG A 40 2.46 -0.49 12.08
CA ARG A 40 1.78 0.53 12.89
C ARG A 40 0.58 1.14 12.17
N GLN A 41 0.74 1.42 10.87
CA GLN A 41 -0.30 2.00 10.05
C GLN A 41 -0.14 1.53 8.61
N LYS A 42 -1.27 1.31 7.93
CA LYS A 42 -1.31 1.19 6.48
C LYS A 42 -2.46 2.00 5.91
N THR A 43 -2.13 2.88 4.97
CA THR A 43 -3.09 3.76 4.31
C THR A 43 -3.09 3.48 2.82
N TRP A 44 -4.23 3.06 2.28
CA TRP A 44 -4.39 2.91 0.84
C TRP A 44 -4.64 4.26 0.20
N ILE A 45 -3.98 4.52 -0.93
CA ILE A 45 -4.07 5.78 -1.66
C ILE A 45 -4.31 5.49 -3.13
N SER A 46 -5.04 6.38 -3.79
CA SER A 46 -5.34 6.27 -5.20
C SER A 46 -5.59 7.64 -5.81
N SER A 47 -5.20 7.83 -7.06
CA SER A 47 -5.48 9.02 -7.86
C SER A 47 -5.93 8.57 -9.24
N SER A 48 -7.21 8.74 -9.55
CA SER A 48 -7.76 8.42 -10.87
C SER A 48 -7.19 9.34 -11.96
N ASP A 49 -6.84 10.58 -11.59
CA ASP A 49 -6.37 11.61 -12.52
C ASP A 49 -4.96 11.31 -13.03
N THR A 50 -4.09 10.79 -12.15
CA THR A 50 -2.72 10.39 -12.50
C THR A 50 -2.61 8.89 -12.81
N GLY A 51 -3.67 8.12 -12.58
CA GLY A 51 -3.65 6.67 -12.73
C GLY A 51 -2.82 5.96 -11.66
N GLU A 52 -2.62 6.57 -10.49
CA GLU A 52 -1.79 5.98 -9.44
C GLU A 52 -2.64 5.18 -8.44
N TRP A 53 -2.17 3.99 -8.09
CA TRP A 53 -2.71 3.18 -7.01
C TRP A 53 -1.60 2.79 -6.06
N GLY A 54 -1.85 2.79 -4.76
CA GLY A 54 -0.76 2.48 -3.83
C GLY A 54 -1.14 2.38 -2.38
N ALA A 55 -0.09 2.28 -1.56
CA ALA A 55 -0.22 2.29 -0.13
C ALA A 55 1.00 2.92 0.54
N LEU A 56 0.73 3.61 1.64
CA LEU A 56 1.68 4.04 2.64
C LEU A 56 1.67 3.04 3.79
N TYR A 57 2.84 2.67 4.28
CA TYR A 57 3.01 1.83 5.46
C TYR A 57 3.88 2.55 6.46
N VAL A 58 3.64 2.33 7.75
CA VAL A 58 4.54 2.71 8.84
C VAL A 58 4.90 1.46 9.60
N PHE A 59 6.19 1.13 9.64
CA PHE A 59 6.74 -0.02 10.36
C PHE A 59 7.59 0.42 11.55
N GLU A 60 7.67 -0.43 12.56
CA GLU A 60 8.58 -0.25 13.69
C GLU A 60 10.04 -0.33 13.23
N ARG A 61 10.35 -1.31 12.38
CA ARG A 61 11.71 -1.63 11.95
C ARG A 61 11.85 -1.67 10.42
N ARG A 62 13.09 -1.51 9.95
CA ARG A 62 13.41 -1.43 8.53
C ARG A 62 13.25 -2.77 7.81
N ASP A 63 13.70 -3.84 8.45
CA ASP A 63 13.63 -5.22 7.96
C ASP A 63 12.19 -5.63 7.61
N GLN A 64 11.22 -5.13 8.35
CA GLN A 64 9.79 -5.36 8.09
C GLN A 64 9.33 -4.70 6.78
N ALA A 65 9.79 -3.48 6.49
CA ALA A 65 9.52 -2.82 5.21
C ALA A 65 10.22 -3.52 4.05
N GLU A 66 11.46 -3.96 4.24
CA GLU A 66 12.24 -4.72 3.25
C GLU A 66 11.61 -6.08 2.95
N ALA A 67 11.05 -6.77 3.95
CA ALA A 67 10.29 -8.00 3.77
C ALA A 67 9.06 -7.79 2.86
N VAL A 68 8.33 -6.68 3.03
CA VAL A 68 7.22 -6.34 2.12
C VAL A 68 7.72 -6.13 0.69
N ILE A 69 8.83 -5.40 0.51
CA ILE A 69 9.44 -5.17 -0.81
C ILE A 69 9.78 -6.51 -1.49
N GLY A 70 10.36 -7.46 -0.74
CA GLY A 70 10.70 -8.79 -1.24
C GLY A 70 9.51 -9.56 -1.83
N HIS A 71 8.30 -9.28 -1.37
CA HIS A 71 7.06 -9.94 -1.81
C HIS A 71 6.19 -9.09 -2.76
N LEU A 72 6.62 -7.88 -3.13
CA LEU A 72 5.78 -6.99 -3.95
C LEU A 72 5.46 -7.57 -5.34
N SER A 73 6.38 -8.36 -5.91
CA SER A 73 6.17 -9.02 -7.20
C SER A 73 5.06 -10.08 -7.17
N ASP A 74 4.75 -10.62 -5.99
CA ASP A 74 3.72 -11.64 -5.76
C ASP A 74 2.42 -11.01 -5.21
N SER A 75 2.31 -9.68 -5.24
CA SER A 75 1.11 -8.99 -4.78
C SER A 75 -0.08 -9.33 -5.69
N PRO A 76 -1.28 -9.61 -5.14
CA PRO A 76 -2.48 -9.77 -5.96
C PRO A 76 -2.80 -8.54 -6.83
N VAL A 77 -2.32 -7.35 -6.46
CA VAL A 77 -2.45 -6.15 -7.31
C VAL A 77 -1.65 -6.30 -8.60
N VAL A 78 -0.48 -6.96 -8.58
CA VAL A 78 0.29 -7.27 -9.79
C VAL A 78 -0.47 -8.25 -10.69
N GLU A 79 -1.09 -9.27 -10.11
CA GLU A 79 -1.91 -10.23 -10.86
C GLU A 79 -3.12 -9.57 -11.52
N LEU A 80 -3.83 -8.72 -10.78
CA LEU A 80 -5.03 -8.01 -11.24
C LEU A 80 -4.70 -6.97 -12.31
N THR A 81 -3.64 -6.17 -12.11
CA THR A 81 -3.34 -5.03 -12.99
C THR A 81 -2.39 -5.38 -14.12
N GLY A 82 -1.56 -6.42 -13.95
CA GLY A 82 -0.41 -6.71 -14.82
C GLY A 82 0.78 -5.76 -14.61
N LYS A 83 0.72 -4.86 -13.62
CA LYS A 83 1.72 -3.81 -13.39
C LYS A 83 2.56 -4.13 -12.16
N ARG A 84 3.87 -3.88 -12.25
CA ARG A 84 4.79 -3.99 -11.11
C ARG A 84 4.83 -2.66 -10.35
N PRO A 85 4.87 -2.69 -9.01
CA PRO A 85 5.00 -1.48 -8.23
C PRO A 85 6.44 -0.95 -8.23
N THR A 86 6.56 0.32 -7.87
CA THR A 86 7.79 0.91 -7.33
C THR A 86 7.69 1.04 -5.81
N ALA A 87 8.82 1.06 -5.12
CA ALA A 87 8.88 1.13 -3.67
C ALA A 87 9.99 2.09 -3.19
N ARG A 88 9.70 2.85 -2.13
CA ARG A 88 10.66 3.76 -1.47
C ARG A 88 10.50 3.69 0.05
N ILE A 89 11.62 3.55 0.76
CA ILE A 89 11.66 3.58 2.24
C ILE A 89 12.16 4.95 2.70
N PHE A 90 11.57 5.45 3.78
CA PHE A 90 11.93 6.70 4.45
C PHE A 90 12.09 6.45 5.95
N GLU A 91 12.96 7.23 6.59
CA GLU A 91 12.98 7.36 8.04
C GLU A 91 11.80 8.24 8.47
N VAL A 92 11.13 7.86 9.56
CA VAL A 92 10.00 8.64 10.11
C VAL A 92 10.51 9.46 11.28
N GLU A 93 10.53 10.78 11.08
CA GLU A 93 10.99 11.75 12.09
C GLU A 93 9.92 12.06 13.14
N ALA A 94 8.65 12.10 12.75
CA ALA A 94 7.52 12.35 13.64
C ALA A 94 6.20 11.82 13.06
N ILE A 95 5.24 11.52 13.93
CA ILE A 95 3.86 11.15 13.58
C ILE A 95 2.89 11.99 14.40
N VAL A 96 1.86 12.53 13.76
CA VAL A 96 0.70 13.14 14.41
C VAL A 96 -0.57 12.57 13.79
N GLU A 97 -1.50 12.16 14.64
CA GLU A 97 -2.87 11.86 14.24
C GLU A 97 -3.74 13.04 14.69
N GLY A 98 -4.44 13.65 13.73
CA GLY A 98 -5.31 14.79 14.00
C GLY A 98 -6.58 14.37 14.77
N GLN A 99 -7.39 15.34 15.17
CA GLN A 99 -8.75 15.05 15.65
C GLN A 99 -9.62 14.64 14.45
N HIS A 100 -10.25 13.47 14.50
CA HIS A 100 -11.18 12.99 13.46
C HIS A 100 -12.25 12.05 14.05
N ASP A 101 -13.42 12.00 13.39
CA ASP A 101 -14.49 11.07 13.73
C ASP A 101 -14.32 9.76 12.95
N GLY A 102 -13.45 8.87 13.45
CA GLY A 102 -13.23 7.53 12.87
C GLY A 102 -12.72 7.53 11.42
N ALA A 103 -12.65 6.34 10.80
CA ALA A 103 -12.28 6.09 9.40
C ALA A 103 -13.24 5.05 8.79
#